data_AF-A0A7S3YVN5-F1
#
_entry.id   AF-A0A7S3YVN5-F1
#
_cell.length_a   1.000
_cell.length_b   1.000
_cell.length_c   1.000
_cell.angle_alpha   90.00
_cell.angle_beta   90.00
_cell.angle_gamma   90.00
#
_symmetry.space_group_name_H-M   'P 1'
#
loop_
_entity.id
_entity.type
_entity.pdbx_description
1 polymer ?
#
loop_
_entity_poly.entity_id
_entity_poly.type
_entity_poly.pdbx_seq_one_letter_code
_entity_poly.pdbx_strand_id
1 'polypeptide(L)'
;GGVWSYKYPFAVVYAKEYPCHSMAVTKMRVSSDDRHLFTVAEDGTLALWDVEQPQLYAKNKGDTIPWSEEVMVTKTDLEEKYLIMQQLESRVKILILQNDSKLRQHEMHYRENLQDSTQKYQGRLEEQKNRYENLEEEKADMQIDFEEKEKRFLAAEQEQYDNIDDLNQSKILNQIKRYQEAEREMQEAKLNHDSRMRQLEKDHQAELVLKKSNFETEFECAITTLDKTLEDKDTVNRQFQETKRQVELDTDLEIENLKRKYDAKLNLERDATLRLKGENNIMKKRFNSLKKHIVDQKEDIKQVVEKTTFYEKEVQALKDTAESKRRTIKKMDVTISERETQIYDLKKAIQGLEKNKFVLDYSIKQQNLKIEPREKHIAMMKEEVLELDGDLERFHKENGELADEIEALKTRLSGKQKVNALKRQRLRRYQEDLRTIKKGLQIVVELVQHPQKLKIAIEELCERYAKVKESKQQVNMEVQSEHTQQEAHLKKTVRDLKKKLKSEGEARRKKILSVMKENISLLKEIKTMRDGLTNLQTSLLQEEQQ
;
A
#
# COMPACT_ATOMS: atom_id res chain seq x y z
N GLY A 1 159.43 80.34 71.46
CA GLY A 1 159.93 81.73 71.45
C GLY A 1 161.08 81.87 72.42
N GLY A 2 162.22 82.40 71.97
CA GLY A 2 163.40 82.64 72.80
C GLY A 2 163.67 84.13 73.02
N VAL A 3 164.36 84.45 74.12
CA VAL A 3 164.82 85.81 74.46
C VAL A 3 166.28 85.95 74.05
N TRP A 4 166.59 86.97 73.25
CA TRP A 4 167.94 87.15 72.72
C TRP A 4 168.65 88.28 73.48
N SER A 5 169.78 87.97 74.10
CA SER A 5 170.63 88.94 74.78
C SER A 5 171.82 89.32 73.89
N TYR A 6 172.00 90.61 73.65
CA TYR A 6 173.13 91.19 72.91
C TYR A 6 174.01 92.04 73.84
N LYS A 7 175.33 91.93 73.69
CA LYS A 7 176.28 92.78 74.43
C LYS A 7 176.42 94.14 73.72
N TYR A 8 176.11 95.23 74.43
CA TYR A 8 176.24 96.60 73.92
C TYR A 8 177.70 97.11 74.04
N PRO A 9 178.23 97.91 73.09
CA PRO A 9 177.64 98.38 71.82
C PRO A 9 177.60 97.28 70.76
N PHE A 10 176.47 97.15 70.07
CA PHE A 10 176.05 95.98 69.28
C PHE A 10 177.10 95.47 68.27
N ALA A 11 177.91 94.49 68.66
CA ALA A 11 178.70 93.67 67.75
C ALA A 11 177.86 92.44 67.35
N VAL A 12 177.50 92.34 66.07
CA VAL A 12 176.55 91.36 65.50
C VAL A 12 176.94 89.88 65.73
N VAL A 13 178.16 89.62 66.22
CA VAL A 13 178.76 88.28 66.25
C VAL A 13 178.41 87.46 67.50
N TYR A 14 177.89 88.06 68.58
CA TYR A 14 177.60 87.33 69.83
C TYR A 14 176.21 87.63 70.39
N ALA A 15 175.18 87.02 69.80
CA ALA A 15 173.84 86.95 70.35
C ALA A 15 173.66 85.62 71.09
N LYS A 16 173.18 85.66 72.34
CA LYS A 16 172.83 84.44 73.08
C LYS A 16 171.32 84.34 73.22
N GLU A 17 170.74 83.32 72.62
CA GLU A 17 169.32 83.00 72.72
C GLU A 17 169.05 82.15 73.96
N TYR A 18 168.05 82.55 74.74
CA TYR A 18 167.52 81.84 75.89
C TYR A 18 166.09 81.36 75.56
N PRO A 19 165.92 80.10 75.14
CA PRO A 19 164.59 79.54 74.87
C PRO A 19 163.82 79.36 76.19
N CYS A 20 162.62 79.94 76.28
CA CYS A 20 161.79 79.85 77.50
C CYS A 20 160.30 79.64 77.25
N HIS A 21 159.81 79.96 76.06
CA HIS A 21 158.41 79.77 75.72
C HIS A 21 158.28 78.81 74.53
N SER A 22 157.18 78.06 74.49
CA SER A 22 156.85 77.16 73.38
C SER A 22 156.44 77.94 72.12
N MET A 23 155.71 79.06 72.27
CA MET A 23 155.29 79.93 71.16
C MET A 23 156.00 81.29 71.15
N ALA A 24 155.63 82.19 70.23
CA ALA A 24 156.27 83.49 70.08
C ALA A 24 156.06 84.38 71.32
N VAL A 25 157.11 85.09 71.74
CA VAL A 25 157.03 86.04 72.87
C VAL A 25 156.30 87.29 72.38
N THR A 26 155.14 87.57 72.94
CA THR A 26 154.27 88.67 72.50
C THR A 26 154.61 89.98 73.19
N LYS A 27 155.04 89.93 74.46
CA LYS A 27 155.49 91.10 75.23
C LYS A 27 156.63 90.76 76.18
N MET A 28 157.51 91.74 76.37
CA MET A 28 158.62 91.68 77.31
C MET A 28 158.76 93.03 78.01
N ARG A 29 158.92 93.03 79.34
CA ARG A 29 159.03 94.25 80.15
C ARG A 29 159.94 94.03 81.35
N VAL A 30 160.82 94.99 81.63
CA VAL A 30 161.65 95.01 82.83
C VAL A 30 160.86 95.65 83.99
N SER A 31 161.03 95.12 85.19
CA SER A 31 160.53 95.68 86.45
C SER A 31 161.06 97.10 86.69
N SER A 32 160.31 97.92 87.42
CA SER A 32 160.69 99.31 87.72
C SER A 32 161.99 99.47 88.54
N ASP A 33 162.45 98.41 89.19
CA ASP A 33 163.70 98.36 89.94
C ASP A 33 164.86 97.73 89.15
N ASP A 34 164.66 97.46 87.86
CA ASP A 34 165.61 96.88 86.91
C ASP A 34 166.18 95.49 87.30
N ARG A 35 165.64 94.84 88.33
CA ARG A 35 166.11 93.54 88.80
C ARG A 35 165.51 92.35 88.07
N HIS A 36 164.28 92.48 87.57
CA HIS A 36 163.59 91.35 86.95
C HIS A 36 163.05 91.68 85.57
N LEU A 37 163.17 90.73 84.64
CA LEU A 37 162.63 90.80 83.30
C LEU A 37 161.47 89.80 83.16
N PHE A 38 160.30 90.30 82.77
CA PHE A 38 159.10 89.50 82.54
C PHE A 38 158.88 89.29 81.06
N THR A 39 158.64 88.04 80.66
CA THR A 39 158.30 87.66 79.29
C THR A 39 156.99 86.90 79.25
N VAL A 40 156.11 87.29 78.34
CA VAL A 40 154.81 86.64 78.12
C VAL A 40 154.72 86.20 76.67
N ALA A 41 154.33 84.96 76.46
CA ALA A 41 154.15 84.38 75.14
C ALA A 41 152.69 84.13 74.81
N GLU A 42 152.42 83.94 73.52
CA GLU A 42 151.07 83.72 72.97
C GLU A 42 150.43 82.42 73.48
N ASP A 43 151.24 81.47 73.96
CA ASP A 43 150.79 80.25 74.63
C ASP A 43 150.22 80.50 76.05
N GLY A 44 150.14 81.76 76.49
CA GLY A 44 149.61 82.16 77.79
C GLY A 44 150.58 81.95 78.94
N THR A 45 151.83 81.56 78.66
CA THR A 45 152.85 81.35 79.70
C THR A 45 153.60 82.65 80.01
N LEU A 46 153.91 82.86 81.29
CA LEU A 46 154.70 84.01 81.78
C LEU A 46 155.96 83.48 82.47
N ALA A 47 157.12 83.95 82.03
CA ALA A 47 158.42 83.63 82.64
C ALA A 47 159.03 84.89 83.27
N LEU A 48 159.68 84.70 84.43
CA LEU A 48 160.33 85.74 85.22
C LEU A 48 161.82 85.43 85.27
N TRP A 49 162.63 86.39 84.85
CA TRP A 49 164.08 86.30 84.82
C TRP A 49 164.69 87.26 85.83
N ASP A 50 165.69 86.79 86.57
CA ASP A 50 166.52 87.65 87.41
C ASP A 50 167.65 88.25 86.59
N VAL A 51 167.72 89.57 86.54
CA VAL A 51 168.69 90.35 85.77
C VAL A 51 169.69 90.96 86.75
N GLU A 52 170.65 90.15 87.20
CA GLU A 52 171.75 90.64 88.03
C GLU A 52 172.75 91.44 87.18
N GLN A 53 172.94 92.73 87.49
CA GLN A 53 174.09 93.48 86.98
C GLN A 53 175.34 93.17 87.82
N PRO A 54 176.46 92.73 87.20
CA PRO A 54 177.73 92.63 87.91
C PRO A 54 178.39 94.01 88.01
N GLN A 55 178.13 94.75 89.09
CA GLN A 55 178.96 95.90 89.47
C GLN A 55 180.13 95.48 90.37
N LEU A 56 181.32 95.52 89.76
CA LEU A 56 182.55 96.18 90.22
C LEU A 56 182.94 96.07 91.71
N TYR A 57 184.02 95.30 91.94
CA TYR A 57 185.07 95.42 92.99
C TYR A 57 184.67 95.61 94.46
N ALA A 58 185.09 94.67 95.32
CA ALA A 58 186.28 94.86 96.18
C ALA A 58 186.49 93.65 97.12
N LYS A 59 187.68 93.03 97.01
CA LYS A 59 188.31 92.34 98.14
C LYS A 59 188.47 93.36 99.27
N ASN A 60 188.15 92.98 100.50
CA ASN A 60 188.87 93.50 101.66
C ASN A 60 189.38 92.33 102.50
N LYS A 61 190.66 92.04 102.28
CA LYS A 61 191.57 91.58 103.33
C LYS A 61 191.72 92.74 104.34
N GLY A 62 191.75 92.42 105.62
CA GLY A 62 192.35 93.26 106.67
C GLY A 62 192.87 92.30 107.73
N ASP A 63 194.15 91.96 107.68
CA ASP A 63 195.25 92.68 108.35
C ASP A 63 195.22 92.39 109.86
N THR A 64 195.91 91.33 110.30
CA THR A 64 197.26 91.42 110.89
C THR A 64 197.36 92.38 112.06
N ILE A 65 197.40 91.84 113.29
CA ILE A 65 198.35 92.31 114.31
C ILE A 65 198.75 91.10 115.19
N PRO A 66 200.04 90.79 115.34
CA PRO A 66 200.51 89.83 116.33
C PRO A 66 200.56 90.54 117.68
N TRP A 67 199.72 90.14 118.64
CA TRP A 67 199.84 90.61 120.02
C TRP A 67 200.17 89.46 120.95
N SER A 68 201.39 89.61 121.49
CA SER A 68 201.97 89.06 122.71
C SER A 68 201.07 88.19 123.58
N GLU A 69 201.51 86.94 123.72
CA GLU A 69 201.33 86.14 124.93
C GLU A 69 201.74 87.01 126.14
N GLU A 70 200.83 87.08 127.13
CA GLU A 70 200.91 87.85 128.38
C GLU A 70 200.39 89.30 128.33
N VAL A 71 199.05 89.39 128.37
CA VAL A 71 198.34 90.55 128.95
C VAL A 71 197.92 90.16 130.36
N MET A 72 198.52 90.81 131.36
CA MET A 72 198.07 90.78 132.75
C MET A 72 196.74 91.52 132.85
N VAL A 73 195.65 90.78 132.77
CA VAL A 73 194.31 91.30 133.04
C VAL A 73 194.03 91.10 134.53
N THR A 74 193.57 92.16 135.18
CA THR A 74 193.20 92.12 136.58
C THR A 74 192.02 91.19 136.78
N LYS A 75 191.98 90.48 137.91
CA LYS A 75 190.92 89.51 138.23
C LYS A 75 189.50 90.11 138.09
N THR A 76 189.39 91.42 138.26
CA THR A 76 188.15 92.20 138.14
C THR A 76 187.58 92.23 136.72
N ASP A 77 188.41 92.43 135.68
CA ASP A 77 187.91 92.50 134.29
C ASP A 77 187.41 91.13 133.81
N LEU A 78 188.02 90.05 134.31
CA LEU A 78 187.62 88.67 133.99
C LEU A 78 186.30 88.31 134.68
N GLU A 79 186.10 88.77 135.92
CA GLU A 79 184.83 88.63 136.65
C GLU A 79 183.70 89.42 135.97
N GLU A 80 183.94 90.64 135.49
CA GLU A 80 182.94 91.43 134.73
C GLU A 80 182.54 90.75 133.42
N LYS A 81 183.50 90.21 132.66
CA LYS A 81 183.21 89.47 131.43
C LYS A 81 182.42 88.19 131.70
N TYR A 82 182.72 87.49 132.79
CA TYR A 82 182.00 86.29 133.19
C TYR A 82 180.53 86.61 133.54
N LEU A 83 180.29 87.74 134.21
CA LEU A 83 178.94 88.21 134.52
C LEU A 83 178.15 88.59 133.25
N ILE A 84 178.78 89.31 132.31
CA ILE A 84 178.16 89.66 131.02
C ILE A 84 177.83 88.41 130.21
N MET A 85 178.71 87.40 130.21
CA MET A 85 178.49 86.13 129.53
C MET A 85 177.26 85.40 130.11
N GLN A 86 177.12 85.33 131.43
CA GLN A 86 175.93 84.75 132.07
C GLN A 86 174.65 85.52 131.72
N GLN A 87 174.70 86.85 131.69
CA GLN A 87 173.56 87.67 131.28
C GLN A 87 173.17 87.38 129.82
N LEU A 88 174.13 87.30 128.91
CA LEU A 88 173.88 86.95 127.51
C LEU A 88 173.32 85.53 127.35
N GLU A 89 173.86 84.54 128.06
CA GLU A 89 173.33 83.17 128.06
C GLU A 89 171.89 83.11 128.55
N SER A 90 171.56 83.85 129.63
CA SER A 90 170.19 83.92 130.14
C SER A 90 169.24 84.56 129.11
N ARG A 91 169.69 85.61 128.41
CA ARG A 91 168.93 86.29 127.38
C ARG A 91 168.73 85.42 126.13
N VAL A 92 169.73 84.63 125.74
CA VAL A 92 169.60 83.63 124.66
C VAL A 92 168.58 82.56 125.05
N LYS A 93 168.64 82.03 126.28
CA LYS A 93 167.64 81.07 126.76
C LYS A 93 166.23 81.65 126.74
N ILE A 94 166.05 82.90 127.18
CA ILE A 94 164.75 83.61 127.12
C ILE A 94 164.29 83.79 125.67
N LEU A 95 165.19 84.18 124.76
CA LEU A 95 164.87 84.35 123.34
C LEU A 95 164.47 83.05 122.66
N ILE A 96 165.14 81.93 122.95
CA ILE A 96 164.76 80.60 122.45
C ILE A 96 163.35 80.25 122.93
N LEU A 97 163.08 80.43 124.22
CA LEU A 97 161.79 80.12 124.81
C LEU A 97 160.66 81.01 124.24
N GLN A 98 160.95 82.29 123.99
CA GLN A 98 160.04 83.21 123.30
C GLN A 98 159.81 82.80 121.83
N ASN A 99 160.85 82.37 121.11
CA ASN A 99 160.72 81.96 119.71
C ASN A 99 159.92 80.65 119.60
N ASP A 100 160.20 79.66 120.45
CA ASP A 100 159.42 78.43 120.53
C ASP A 100 157.96 78.70 120.88
N SER A 101 157.71 79.68 121.76
CA SER A 101 156.35 80.10 122.08
C SER A 101 155.64 80.73 120.87
N LYS A 102 156.32 81.56 120.09
CA LYS A 102 155.76 82.16 118.86
C LYS A 102 155.54 81.11 117.78
N LEU A 103 156.45 80.16 117.63
CA LEU A 103 156.31 79.06 116.67
C LEU A 103 155.07 78.23 117.00
N ARG A 104 154.89 77.85 118.28
CA ARG A 104 153.68 77.14 118.74
C ARG A 104 152.39 77.96 118.52
N GLN A 105 152.43 79.27 118.71
CA GLN A 105 151.28 80.14 118.41
C GLN A 105 150.94 80.15 116.91
N HIS A 106 151.95 80.23 116.04
CA HIS A 106 151.74 80.16 114.60
C HIS A 106 151.25 78.78 114.17
N GLU A 107 151.82 77.69 114.69
CA GLU A 107 151.34 76.32 114.43
C GLU A 107 149.89 76.13 114.90
N MET A 108 149.55 76.66 116.08
CA MET A 108 148.18 76.66 116.60
C MET A 108 147.25 77.44 115.67
N HIS A 109 147.64 78.64 115.25
CA HIS A 109 146.83 79.48 114.35
C HIS A 109 146.67 78.85 112.95
N TYR A 110 147.71 78.24 112.39
CA TYR A 110 147.61 77.54 111.11
C TYR A 110 146.76 76.28 111.22
N ARG A 111 146.87 75.54 112.32
CA ARG A 111 146.02 74.38 112.58
C ARG A 111 144.56 74.80 112.73
N GLU A 112 144.28 75.88 113.46
CA GLU A 112 142.93 76.48 113.58
C GLU A 112 142.40 76.91 112.21
N ASN A 113 143.17 77.66 111.42
CA ASN A 113 142.73 78.09 110.08
C ASN A 113 142.48 76.90 109.13
N LEU A 114 143.30 75.85 109.23
CA LEU A 114 143.11 74.61 108.48
C LEU A 114 141.84 73.88 108.94
N GLN A 115 141.60 73.83 110.26
CA GLN A 115 140.41 73.24 110.86
C GLN A 115 139.14 74.01 110.48
N ASP A 116 139.15 75.34 110.55
CA ASP A 116 138.05 76.21 110.15
C ASP A 116 137.74 76.05 108.66
N SER A 117 138.78 75.97 107.82
CA SER A 117 138.61 75.77 106.39
C SER A 117 138.03 74.40 106.09
N THR A 118 138.56 73.34 106.70
CA THR A 118 138.04 71.98 106.53
C THR A 118 136.61 71.84 107.05
N GLN A 119 136.27 72.46 108.18
CA GLN A 119 134.91 72.47 108.71
C GLN A 119 133.94 73.22 107.78
N LYS A 120 134.36 74.36 107.20
CA LYS A 120 133.54 75.06 106.18
C LYS A 120 133.31 74.22 104.93
N TYR A 121 134.32 73.51 104.44
CA TYR A 121 134.16 72.62 103.29
C TYR A 121 133.30 71.40 103.62
N GLN A 122 133.46 70.81 104.81
CA GLN A 122 132.61 69.72 105.29
C GLN A 122 131.15 70.18 105.43
N GLY A 123 130.91 71.35 106.03
CA GLY A 123 129.56 71.91 106.14
C GLY A 123 128.92 72.20 104.77
N ARG A 124 129.68 72.74 103.80
CA ARG A 124 129.19 72.90 102.42
C ARG A 124 128.91 71.56 101.74
N LEU A 125 129.75 70.54 101.97
CA LEU A 125 129.55 69.21 101.42
C LEU A 125 128.29 68.56 102.00
N GLU A 126 128.06 68.68 103.32
CA GLU A 126 126.85 68.23 104.00
C GLU A 126 125.61 68.99 103.50
N GLU A 127 125.69 70.31 103.33
CA GLU A 127 124.57 71.10 102.78
C GLU A 127 124.23 70.66 101.34
N GLN A 128 125.23 70.42 100.48
CA GLN A 128 124.99 69.92 99.13
C GLN A 128 124.45 68.48 99.12
N LYS A 129 124.93 67.62 100.03
CA LYS A 129 124.37 66.26 100.21
C LYS A 129 122.91 66.33 100.62
N ASN A 130 122.56 67.13 101.62
CA ASN A 130 121.18 67.30 102.05
C ASN A 130 120.30 67.86 100.93
N ARG A 131 120.79 68.83 100.14
CA ARG A 131 120.05 69.33 98.97
C ARG A 131 119.84 68.25 97.90
N TYR A 132 120.85 67.40 97.67
CA TYR A 132 120.76 66.30 96.73
C TYR A 132 119.79 65.21 97.23
N GLU A 133 119.86 64.84 98.50
CA GLU A 133 118.93 63.91 99.15
C GLU A 133 117.49 64.43 99.07
N ASN A 134 117.24 65.70 99.41
CA ASN A 134 115.92 66.31 99.27
C ASN A 134 115.42 66.30 97.81
N LEU A 135 116.30 66.59 96.83
CA LEU A 135 115.92 66.54 95.41
C LEU A 135 115.65 65.11 94.94
N GLU A 136 116.36 64.10 95.47
CA GLU A 136 116.07 62.70 95.21
C GLU A 136 114.72 62.27 95.82
N GLU A 137 114.42 62.72 97.03
CA GLU A 137 113.11 62.52 97.67
C GLU A 137 111.98 63.19 96.86
N GLU A 138 112.10 64.48 96.50
CA GLU A 138 111.11 65.17 95.67
C GLU A 138 110.91 64.50 94.30
N LYS A 139 111.99 64.00 93.69
CA LYS A 139 111.91 63.23 92.45
C LYS A 139 111.17 61.91 92.65
N ALA A 140 111.44 61.20 93.75
CA ALA A 140 110.77 59.95 94.07
C ALA A 140 109.26 60.18 94.33
N ASP A 141 108.91 61.23 95.09
CA ASP A 141 107.52 61.61 95.34
C ASP A 141 106.79 61.98 94.05
N MET A 142 107.41 62.80 93.19
CA MET A 142 106.85 63.12 91.88
C MET A 142 106.68 61.87 91.01
N GLN A 143 107.63 60.93 91.04
CA GLN A 143 107.53 59.69 90.29
C GLN A 143 106.37 58.83 90.79
N ILE A 144 106.19 58.71 92.11
CA ILE A 144 105.05 58.00 92.72
C ILE A 144 103.73 58.67 92.31
N ASP A 145 103.64 60.00 92.38
CA ASP A 145 102.46 60.75 91.96
C ASP A 145 102.12 60.55 90.47
N PHE A 146 103.13 60.51 89.60
CA PHE A 146 102.93 60.23 88.18
C PHE A 146 102.50 58.78 87.94
N GLU A 147 103.11 57.82 88.61
CA GLU A 147 102.72 56.40 88.54
C GLU A 147 101.29 56.19 89.06
N GLU A 148 100.89 56.89 90.14
CA GLU A 148 99.52 56.87 90.63
C GLU A 148 98.53 57.48 89.64
N LYS A 149 98.87 58.63 89.04
CA LYS A 149 98.03 59.27 88.02
C LYS A 149 97.89 58.35 86.80
N GLU A 150 98.98 57.76 86.33
CA GLU A 150 98.98 56.81 85.23
C GLU A 150 98.10 55.59 85.54
N LYS A 151 98.24 55.00 86.74
CA LYS A 151 97.36 53.91 87.20
C LYS A 151 95.88 54.33 87.26
N ARG A 152 95.58 55.54 87.72
CA ARG A 152 94.19 56.07 87.73
C ARG A 152 93.66 56.29 86.33
N PHE A 153 94.47 56.81 85.40
CA PHE A 153 94.08 56.97 84.00
C PHE A 153 93.84 55.61 83.34
N LEU A 154 94.74 54.65 83.52
CA LEU A 154 94.58 53.29 83.01
C LEU A 154 93.33 52.62 83.59
N ALA A 155 93.09 52.75 84.89
CA ALA A 155 91.88 52.21 85.52
C ALA A 155 90.60 52.86 84.98
N ALA A 156 90.60 54.18 84.76
CA ALA A 156 89.45 54.88 84.18
C ALA A 156 89.21 54.49 82.71
N GLU A 157 90.26 54.32 81.90
CA GLU A 157 90.13 53.82 80.53
C GLU A 157 89.60 52.37 80.53
N GLN A 158 90.14 51.52 81.40
CA GLN A 158 89.66 50.14 81.56
C GLN A 158 88.17 50.10 81.93
N GLU A 159 87.74 50.92 82.89
CA GLU A 159 86.33 51.03 83.27
C GLU A 159 85.45 51.53 82.11
N GLN A 160 85.96 52.44 81.27
CA GLN A 160 85.23 52.84 80.05
C GLN A 160 85.12 51.70 79.04
N TYR A 161 86.19 50.91 78.84
CA TYR A 161 86.14 49.72 77.98
C TYR A 161 85.14 48.69 78.52
N ASP A 162 85.19 48.39 79.82
CA ASP A 162 84.28 47.44 80.46
C ASP A 162 82.81 47.90 80.33
N ASN A 163 82.53 49.19 80.53
CA ASN A 163 81.19 49.75 80.34
C ASN A 163 80.70 49.65 78.88
N ILE A 164 81.59 49.88 77.90
CA ILE A 164 81.26 49.73 76.48
C ILE A 164 81.01 48.26 76.13
N ASP A 165 81.83 47.35 76.65
CA ASP A 165 81.67 45.92 76.46
C ASP A 165 80.37 45.41 77.09
N ASP A 166 80.02 45.82 78.31
CA ASP A 166 78.76 45.49 78.96
C ASP A 166 77.55 46.00 78.16
N LEU A 167 77.63 47.24 77.65
CA LEU A 167 76.58 47.80 76.80
C LEU A 167 76.44 47.01 75.50
N ASN A 168 77.55 46.63 74.87
CA ASN A 168 77.56 45.85 73.64
C ASN A 168 77.06 44.42 73.88
N GLN A 169 77.47 43.76 74.97
CA GLN A 169 76.97 42.46 75.39
C GLN A 169 75.46 42.50 75.65
N SER A 170 74.96 43.54 76.33
CA SER A 170 73.52 43.74 76.56
C SER A 170 72.75 43.94 75.25
N LYS A 171 73.30 44.71 74.29
CA LYS A 171 72.71 44.84 72.94
C LYS A 171 72.67 43.51 72.20
N ILE A 172 73.76 42.75 72.22
CA ILE A 172 73.85 41.43 71.58
C ILE A 172 72.83 40.47 72.20
N LEU A 173 72.75 40.40 73.53
CA LEU A 173 71.78 39.58 74.25
C LEU A 173 70.34 39.95 73.90
N ASN A 174 70.02 41.25 73.81
CA ASN A 174 68.69 41.69 73.39
C ASN A 174 68.38 41.34 71.94
N GLN A 175 69.36 41.41 71.03
CA GLN A 175 69.19 40.97 69.65
C GLN A 175 69.00 39.45 69.56
N ILE A 176 69.74 38.67 70.34
CA ILE A 176 69.58 37.22 70.42
C ILE A 176 68.17 36.87 70.94
N LYS A 177 67.69 37.54 72.00
CA LYS A 177 66.32 37.35 72.51
C LYS A 177 65.27 37.64 71.45
N ARG A 178 65.38 38.78 70.76
CA ARG A 178 64.46 39.14 69.66
C ARG A 178 64.50 38.12 68.53
N TYR A 179 65.69 37.62 68.19
CA TYR A 179 65.83 36.59 67.17
C TYR A 179 65.16 35.27 67.60
N GLN A 180 65.37 34.84 68.84
CA GLN A 180 64.74 33.63 69.40
C GLN A 180 63.21 33.77 69.49
N GLU A 181 62.69 34.94 69.88
CA GLU A 181 61.25 35.22 69.89
C GLU A 181 60.67 35.15 68.47
N ALA A 182 61.32 35.80 67.49
CA ALA A 182 60.91 35.74 66.10
C ALA A 182 60.99 34.32 65.52
N GLU A 183 62.01 33.55 65.90
CA GLU A 183 62.14 32.16 65.48
C GLU A 183 61.02 31.29 66.08
N ARG A 184 60.66 31.49 67.35
CA ARG A 184 59.54 30.82 68.00
C ARG A 184 58.21 31.19 67.32
N GLU A 185 57.96 32.47 67.08
CA GLU A 185 56.75 32.93 66.38
C GLU A 185 56.67 32.35 64.96
N MET A 186 57.79 32.29 64.24
CA MET A 186 57.86 31.64 62.93
C MET A 186 57.53 30.14 63.04
N GLN A 187 58.07 29.44 64.04
CA GLN A 187 57.79 28.01 64.25
C GLN A 187 56.33 27.77 64.60
N GLU A 188 55.74 28.55 65.51
CA GLU A 188 54.32 28.48 65.85
C GLU A 188 53.43 28.80 64.64
N ALA A 189 53.77 29.82 63.86
CA ALA A 189 53.05 30.16 62.63
C ALA A 189 53.11 29.03 61.60
N LYS A 190 54.28 28.39 61.42
CA LYS A 190 54.43 27.21 60.55
C LYS A 190 53.58 26.04 61.04
N LEU A 191 53.62 25.73 62.34
CA LEU A 191 52.85 24.63 62.93
C LEU A 191 51.34 24.85 62.80
N ASN A 192 50.89 26.09 63.04
CA ASN A 192 49.50 26.49 62.84
C ASN A 192 49.09 26.41 61.36
N HIS A 193 49.95 26.86 60.45
CA HIS A 193 49.70 26.76 59.02
C HIS A 193 49.61 25.30 58.57
N ASP A 194 50.56 24.45 58.95
CA ASP A 194 50.56 23.02 58.66
C ASP A 194 49.32 22.32 59.23
N SER A 195 48.89 22.70 60.43
CA SER A 195 47.66 22.15 61.03
C SER A 195 46.41 22.53 60.25
N ARG A 196 46.30 23.80 59.79
CA ARG A 196 45.20 24.27 58.93
C ARG A 196 45.24 23.61 57.56
N MET A 197 46.41 23.46 56.96
CA MET A 197 46.56 22.77 55.68
C MET A 197 46.13 21.31 55.79
N ARG A 198 46.53 20.59 56.84
CA ARG A 198 46.07 19.21 57.07
C ARG A 198 44.57 19.11 57.32
N GLN A 199 43.98 20.06 58.05
CA GLN A 199 42.52 20.10 58.23
C GLN A 199 41.82 20.34 56.90
N LEU A 200 42.26 21.33 56.12
CA LEU A 200 41.70 21.63 54.81
C LEU A 200 41.84 20.45 53.83
N GLU A 201 42.99 19.75 53.86
CA GLU A 201 43.21 18.54 53.07
C GLU A 201 42.26 17.41 53.49
N LYS A 202 42.05 17.20 54.79
CA LYS A 202 41.09 16.20 55.30
C LYS A 202 39.66 16.56 54.93
N ASP A 203 39.26 17.82 55.08
CA ASP A 203 37.93 18.30 54.72
C ASP A 203 37.71 18.16 53.21
N HIS A 204 38.69 18.55 52.40
CA HIS A 204 38.62 18.39 50.94
C HIS A 204 38.58 16.92 50.52
N GLN A 205 39.37 16.05 51.17
CA GLN A 205 39.30 14.60 50.94
C GLN A 205 37.93 14.04 51.32
N ALA A 206 37.35 14.47 52.44
CA ALA A 206 36.00 14.07 52.85
C ALA A 206 34.94 14.55 51.86
N GLU A 207 35.00 15.79 51.39
CA GLU A 207 34.12 16.32 50.35
C GLU A 207 34.26 15.56 49.03
N LEU A 208 35.49 15.22 48.63
CA LEU A 208 35.74 14.43 47.42
C LEU A 208 35.16 13.02 47.54
N VAL A 209 35.32 12.37 48.70
CA VAL A 209 34.72 11.06 48.96
C VAL A 209 33.20 11.15 48.93
N LEU A 210 32.61 12.17 49.56
CA LEU A 210 31.17 12.36 49.58
C LEU A 210 30.61 12.65 48.18
N LYS A 211 31.29 13.49 47.38
CA LYS A 211 30.93 13.73 45.97
C LYS A 211 31.06 12.46 45.13
N LYS A 212 32.15 11.69 45.30
CA LYS A 212 32.33 10.40 44.60
C LYS A 212 31.21 9.43 44.95
N SER A 213 30.90 9.28 46.23
CA SER A 213 29.81 8.42 46.69
C SER A 213 28.45 8.87 46.13
N ASN A 214 28.16 10.17 46.13
CA ASN A 214 26.93 10.68 45.52
C ASN A 214 26.88 10.36 44.03
N PHE A 215 27.95 10.59 43.27
CA PHE A 215 27.99 10.25 41.84
C PHE A 215 27.89 8.75 41.59
N GLU A 216 28.51 7.91 42.42
CA GLU A 216 28.35 6.45 42.36
C GLU A 216 26.88 6.06 42.60
N THR A 217 26.22 6.64 43.61
CA THR A 217 24.80 6.36 43.87
C THR A 217 23.88 6.86 42.75
N GLU A 218 24.16 8.04 42.17
CA GLU A 218 23.41 8.56 41.02
C GLU A 218 23.62 7.68 39.78
N PHE A 219 24.84 7.19 39.57
CA PHE A 219 25.17 6.32 38.46
C PHE A 219 24.53 4.94 38.61
N GLU A 220 24.58 4.34 39.80
CA GLU A 220 23.85 3.10 40.12
C GLU A 220 22.33 3.29 39.95
N CYS A 221 21.78 4.40 40.46
CA CYS A 221 20.36 4.70 40.26
C CYS A 221 20.02 4.83 38.78
N ALA A 222 20.85 5.52 37.98
CA ALA A 222 20.67 5.64 36.53
C ALA A 222 20.72 4.27 35.83
N ILE A 223 21.67 3.39 36.21
CA ILE A 223 21.74 2.01 35.69
C ILE A 223 20.45 1.26 36.03
N THR A 224 20.00 1.27 37.28
CA THR A 224 18.78 0.56 37.67
C THR A 224 17.54 1.10 36.96
N THR A 225 17.47 2.41 36.68
CA THR A 225 16.38 2.97 35.87
C THR A 225 16.47 2.53 34.42
N LEU A 226 17.68 2.45 33.84
CA LEU A 226 17.89 1.96 32.48
C LEU A 226 17.47 0.49 32.37
N ASP A 227 17.91 -0.36 33.29
CA ASP A 227 17.54 -1.79 33.31
C ASP A 227 16.02 -1.96 33.40
N LYS A 228 15.34 -1.21 34.28
CA LYS A 228 13.87 -1.20 34.34
C LYS A 228 13.24 -0.80 33.01
N THR A 229 13.73 0.26 32.36
CA THR A 229 13.19 0.68 31.06
C THR A 229 13.45 -0.34 29.94
N LEU A 230 14.56 -1.08 30.00
CA LEU A 230 14.84 -2.17 29.07
C LEU A 230 13.92 -3.36 29.30
N GLU A 231 13.69 -3.75 30.56
CA GLU A 231 12.72 -4.77 30.93
C GLU A 231 11.29 -4.39 30.51
N ASP A 232 10.88 -3.13 30.76
CA ASP A 232 9.59 -2.60 30.33
C ASP A 232 9.46 -2.63 28.80
N LYS A 233 10.51 -2.21 28.08
CA LYS A 233 10.54 -2.30 26.62
C LYS A 233 10.38 -3.74 26.13
N ASP A 234 11.08 -4.69 26.74
CA ASP A 234 11.02 -6.11 26.35
C ASP A 234 9.66 -6.73 26.67
N THR A 235 9.05 -6.37 27.80
CA THR A 235 7.70 -6.81 28.16
C THR A 235 6.65 -6.26 27.20
N VAL A 236 6.71 -4.96 26.87
CA VAL A 236 5.84 -4.32 25.87
C VAL A 236 6.05 -4.94 24.49
N ASN A 237 7.28 -5.24 24.10
CA ASN A 237 7.57 -5.88 22.81
C ASN A 237 7.00 -7.31 22.76
N ARG A 238 7.12 -8.10 23.85
CA ARG A 238 6.46 -9.41 23.94
C ARG A 238 4.95 -9.31 23.85
N GLN A 239 4.34 -8.37 24.59
CA GLN A 239 2.89 -8.13 24.51
C GLN A 239 2.47 -7.73 23.10
N PHE A 240 3.21 -6.83 22.45
CA PHE A 240 2.95 -6.39 21.09
C PHE A 240 3.03 -7.56 20.09
N GLN A 241 4.06 -8.40 20.18
CA GLN A 241 4.18 -9.59 19.34
C GLN A 241 3.03 -10.56 19.53
N GLU A 242 2.59 -10.79 20.77
CA GLU A 242 1.45 -11.66 21.06
C GLU A 242 0.14 -11.06 20.55
N THR A 243 -0.10 -9.76 20.77
CA THR A 243 -1.29 -9.08 20.21
C THR A 243 -1.29 -9.11 18.68
N LYS A 244 -0.12 -8.93 18.06
CA LYS A 244 0.03 -9.01 16.61
C LYS A 244 -0.31 -10.42 16.12
N ARG A 245 0.23 -11.45 16.77
CA ARG A 245 -0.06 -12.85 16.43
C ARG A 245 -1.55 -13.16 16.57
N GLN A 246 -2.21 -12.68 17.64
CA GLN A 246 -3.65 -12.88 17.84
C GLN A 246 -4.47 -12.20 16.74
N VAL A 247 -4.16 -10.94 16.41
CA VAL A 247 -4.82 -10.22 15.33
C VAL A 247 -4.60 -10.92 13.98
N GLU A 248 -3.38 -11.36 13.68
CA GLU A 248 -3.08 -12.11 12.45
C GLU A 248 -3.91 -13.40 12.37
N LEU A 249 -3.97 -14.19 13.45
CA LEU A 249 -4.79 -15.41 13.51
C LEU A 249 -6.28 -15.11 13.36
N ASP A 250 -6.80 -14.07 14.02
CA ASP A 250 -8.20 -13.67 13.89
C ASP A 250 -8.52 -13.23 12.46
N THR A 251 -7.64 -12.44 11.83
CA THR A 251 -7.81 -12.03 10.43
C THR A 251 -7.76 -13.21 9.47
N ASP A 252 -6.87 -14.19 9.70
CA ASP A 252 -6.79 -15.39 8.88
C ASP A 252 -8.05 -16.25 9.03
N LEU A 253 -8.58 -16.40 10.25
CA LEU A 253 -9.84 -17.09 10.50
C LEU A 253 -11.02 -16.36 9.86
N GLU A 254 -11.07 -15.02 9.91
CA GLU A 254 -12.08 -14.23 9.21
C GLU A 254 -11.99 -14.42 7.69
N ILE A 255 -10.79 -14.41 7.12
CA ILE A 255 -10.55 -14.65 5.70
C ILE A 255 -11.02 -16.07 5.33
N GLU A 256 -10.68 -17.09 6.10
CA GLU A 256 -11.16 -18.45 5.86
C GLU A 256 -12.69 -18.54 5.96
N ASN A 257 -13.29 -17.91 6.96
CA ASN A 257 -14.74 -17.90 7.13
C ASN A 257 -15.44 -17.18 5.96
N LEU A 258 -14.87 -16.07 5.47
CA LEU A 258 -15.37 -15.38 4.28
C LEU A 258 -15.19 -16.23 3.03
N LYS A 259 -14.02 -16.86 2.84
CA LYS A 259 -13.79 -17.81 1.74
C LYS A 259 -14.83 -18.93 1.76
N ARG A 260 -15.02 -19.61 2.89
CA ARG A 260 -16.04 -20.67 3.05
C ARG A 260 -17.45 -20.16 2.75
N LYS A 261 -17.83 -18.97 3.24
CA LYS A 261 -19.14 -18.36 2.96
C LYS A 261 -19.32 -18.06 1.47
N TYR A 262 -18.32 -17.49 0.81
CA TYR A 262 -18.41 -17.17 -0.61
C TYR A 262 -18.28 -18.38 -1.52
N ASP A 263 -17.49 -19.39 -1.16
CA ASP A 263 -17.42 -20.67 -1.85
C ASP A 263 -18.75 -21.43 -1.73
N ALA A 264 -19.39 -21.41 -0.55
CA ALA A 264 -20.72 -21.97 -0.37
C ALA A 264 -21.76 -21.23 -1.23
N LYS A 265 -21.76 -19.89 -1.23
CA LYS A 265 -22.62 -19.09 -2.12
C LYS A 265 -22.35 -19.40 -3.59
N LEU A 266 -21.08 -19.46 -4.00
CA LEU A 266 -20.69 -19.75 -5.38
C LEU A 266 -21.12 -21.16 -5.80
N ASN A 267 -21.01 -22.15 -4.92
CA ASN A 267 -21.49 -23.50 -5.18
C ASN A 267 -23.02 -23.54 -5.26
N LEU A 268 -23.75 -22.85 -4.39
CA LEU A 268 -25.20 -22.72 -4.50
C LEU A 268 -25.63 -22.05 -5.81
N GLU A 269 -24.96 -20.99 -6.23
CA GLU A 269 -25.22 -20.32 -7.51
C GLU A 269 -24.84 -21.20 -8.71
N ARG A 270 -23.74 -21.98 -8.62
CA ARG A 270 -23.36 -22.95 -9.63
C ARG A 270 -24.40 -24.07 -9.74
N ASP A 271 -24.88 -24.60 -8.63
CA ASP A 271 -25.94 -25.61 -8.59
C ASP A 271 -27.25 -25.06 -9.11
N ALA A 272 -27.63 -23.84 -8.74
CA ALA A 272 -28.79 -23.14 -9.29
C ALA A 272 -28.64 -22.92 -10.80
N THR A 273 -27.46 -22.50 -11.26
CA THR A 273 -27.15 -22.34 -12.69
C THR A 273 -27.20 -23.67 -13.43
N LEU A 274 -26.70 -24.76 -12.84
CA LEU A 274 -26.78 -26.11 -13.40
C LEU A 274 -28.22 -26.60 -13.46
N ARG A 275 -29.02 -26.38 -12.42
CA ARG A 275 -30.46 -26.67 -12.40
C ARG A 275 -31.19 -25.89 -13.48
N LEU A 276 -31.00 -24.58 -13.54
CA LEU A 276 -31.57 -23.72 -14.58
C LEU A 276 -31.09 -24.11 -15.98
N LYS A 277 -29.82 -24.50 -16.17
CA LYS A 277 -29.33 -25.05 -17.45
C LYS A 277 -30.01 -26.38 -17.78
N GLY A 278 -30.21 -27.25 -16.79
CA GLY A 278 -30.95 -28.52 -16.93
C GLY A 278 -32.40 -28.28 -17.34
N GLU A 279 -33.10 -27.42 -16.61
CA GLU A 279 -34.46 -26.97 -16.91
C GLU A 279 -34.53 -26.29 -18.27
N ASN A 280 -33.60 -25.39 -18.61
CA ASN A 280 -33.56 -24.72 -19.91
C ASN A 280 -33.26 -25.72 -21.03
N ASN A 281 -32.43 -26.74 -20.82
CA ASN A 281 -32.22 -27.82 -21.77
C ASN A 281 -33.48 -28.68 -21.94
N ILE A 282 -34.21 -28.99 -20.86
CA ILE A 282 -35.50 -29.68 -20.91
C ILE A 282 -36.52 -28.80 -21.64
N MET A 283 -36.58 -27.51 -21.34
CA MET A 283 -37.46 -26.54 -21.99
C MET A 283 -37.12 -26.38 -23.46
N LYS A 284 -35.84 -26.37 -23.86
CA LYS A 284 -35.42 -26.40 -25.27
C LYS A 284 -35.84 -27.69 -25.95
N LYS A 285 -35.71 -28.86 -25.31
CA LYS A 285 -36.21 -30.14 -25.85
C LYS A 285 -37.73 -30.12 -25.99
N ARG A 286 -38.46 -29.65 -24.98
CA ARG A 286 -39.92 -29.46 -25.02
C ARG A 286 -40.33 -28.47 -26.11
N PHE A 287 -39.62 -27.35 -26.24
CA PHE A 287 -39.87 -26.33 -27.25
C PHE A 287 -39.57 -26.85 -28.66
N ASN A 288 -38.51 -27.63 -28.86
CA ASN A 288 -38.22 -28.26 -30.13
C ASN A 288 -39.23 -29.37 -30.47
N SER A 289 -39.67 -30.15 -29.49
CA SER A 289 -40.76 -31.11 -29.63
C SER A 289 -42.07 -30.41 -29.98
N LEU A 290 -42.44 -29.34 -29.27
CA LEU A 290 -43.60 -28.50 -29.58
C LEU A 290 -43.47 -27.85 -30.97
N LYS A 291 -42.30 -27.34 -31.35
CA LYS A 291 -42.05 -26.86 -32.71
C LYS A 291 -42.25 -27.95 -33.74
N LYS A 292 -41.76 -29.18 -33.48
CA LYS A 292 -42.00 -30.32 -34.35
C LYS A 292 -43.50 -30.64 -34.42
N HIS A 293 -44.20 -30.71 -33.29
CA HIS A 293 -45.65 -30.87 -33.27
C HIS A 293 -46.40 -29.76 -34.01
N ILE A 294 -45.95 -28.51 -33.92
CA ILE A 294 -46.53 -27.39 -34.68
C ILE A 294 -46.28 -27.56 -36.18
N VAL A 295 -45.10 -28.05 -36.59
CA VAL A 295 -44.80 -28.34 -37.99
C VAL A 295 -45.66 -29.51 -38.48
N ASP A 296 -45.71 -30.60 -37.73
CA ASP A 296 -46.54 -31.78 -38.04
C ASP A 296 -48.02 -31.38 -38.11
N GLN A 297 -48.52 -30.60 -37.15
CA GLN A 297 -49.88 -30.05 -37.19
C GLN A 297 -50.11 -29.09 -38.35
N LYS A 298 -49.11 -28.30 -38.75
CA LYS A 298 -49.21 -27.46 -39.96
C LYS A 298 -49.26 -28.30 -41.22
N GLU A 299 -48.54 -29.42 -41.27
CA GLU A 299 -48.60 -30.41 -42.34
C GLU A 299 -49.99 -31.06 -42.39
N ASP A 300 -50.52 -31.49 -41.25
CA ASP A 300 -51.87 -32.06 -41.12
C ASP A 300 -52.94 -31.04 -41.51
N ILE A 301 -52.82 -29.79 -41.05
CA ILE A 301 -53.71 -28.69 -41.46
C ILE A 301 -53.62 -28.48 -42.97
N LYS A 302 -52.43 -28.49 -43.58
CA LYS A 302 -52.30 -28.40 -45.04
C LYS A 302 -53.01 -29.57 -45.73
N GLN A 303 -52.82 -30.80 -45.28
CA GLN A 303 -53.49 -31.97 -45.85
C GLN A 303 -55.02 -31.88 -45.69
N VAL A 304 -55.50 -31.41 -44.53
CA VAL A 304 -56.93 -31.18 -44.30
C VAL A 304 -57.44 -30.05 -45.18
N VAL A 305 -56.70 -28.97 -45.36
CA VAL A 305 -57.07 -27.86 -46.27
C VAL A 305 -57.08 -28.33 -47.72
N GLU A 306 -56.13 -29.16 -48.15
CA GLU A 306 -56.13 -29.77 -49.49
C GLU A 306 -57.34 -30.70 -49.68
N LYS A 307 -57.67 -31.52 -48.69
CA LYS A 307 -58.90 -32.33 -48.69
C LYS A 307 -60.14 -31.45 -48.70
N THR A 308 -60.16 -30.37 -47.91
CA THR A 308 -61.29 -29.44 -47.83
C THR A 308 -61.48 -28.71 -49.15
N THR A 309 -60.42 -28.23 -49.79
CA THR A 309 -60.49 -27.60 -51.11
C THR A 309 -60.86 -28.58 -52.22
N PHE A 310 -60.46 -29.85 -52.12
CA PHE A 310 -60.96 -30.92 -53.00
C PHE A 310 -62.46 -31.13 -52.83
N TYR A 311 -62.92 -31.31 -51.59
CA TYR A 311 -64.35 -31.47 -51.29
C TYR A 311 -65.16 -30.20 -51.62
N GLU A 312 -64.61 -29.00 -51.45
CA GLU A 312 -65.26 -27.75 -51.86
C GLU A 312 -65.44 -27.68 -53.38
N LYS A 313 -64.45 -28.13 -54.16
CA LYS A 313 -64.59 -28.25 -55.62
C LYS A 313 -65.65 -29.30 -56.01
N GLU A 314 -65.70 -30.42 -55.30
CA GLU A 314 -66.72 -31.47 -55.51
C GLU A 314 -68.12 -30.98 -55.12
N VAL A 315 -68.24 -30.30 -53.98
CA VAL A 315 -69.47 -29.64 -53.52
C VAL A 315 -69.88 -28.54 -54.50
N GLN A 316 -68.95 -27.78 -55.06
CA GLN A 316 -69.27 -26.76 -56.06
C GLN A 316 -69.78 -27.42 -57.36
N ALA A 317 -69.16 -28.49 -57.83
CA ALA A 317 -69.67 -29.26 -58.97
C ALA A 317 -71.08 -29.87 -58.69
N LEU A 318 -71.31 -30.36 -57.47
CA LEU A 318 -72.62 -30.84 -57.03
C LEU A 318 -73.64 -29.69 -56.90
N LYS A 319 -73.23 -28.51 -56.46
CA LYS A 319 -74.07 -27.30 -56.43
C LYS A 319 -74.43 -26.84 -57.84
N ASP A 320 -73.49 -26.82 -58.78
CA ASP A 320 -73.74 -26.42 -60.16
C ASP A 320 -74.67 -27.41 -60.87
N THR A 321 -74.51 -28.72 -60.62
CA THR A 321 -75.44 -29.74 -61.11
C THR A 321 -76.81 -29.66 -60.43
N ALA A 322 -76.88 -29.37 -59.12
CA ALA A 322 -78.12 -29.12 -58.41
C ALA A 322 -78.82 -27.85 -58.91
N GLU A 323 -78.08 -26.78 -59.23
CA GLU A 323 -78.61 -25.59 -59.88
C GLU A 323 -79.15 -25.89 -61.27
N SER A 324 -78.42 -26.68 -62.08
CA SER A 324 -78.91 -27.14 -63.37
C SER A 324 -80.23 -27.92 -63.23
N LYS A 325 -80.31 -28.84 -62.26
CA LYS A 325 -81.55 -29.55 -61.94
C LYS A 325 -82.65 -28.63 -61.41
N ARG A 326 -82.33 -27.63 -60.58
CA ARG A 326 -83.29 -26.60 -60.13
C ARG A 326 -83.78 -25.73 -61.29
N ARG A 327 -82.94 -25.42 -62.28
CA ARG A 327 -83.36 -24.72 -63.51
C ARG A 327 -84.30 -25.59 -64.34
N THR A 328 -84.06 -26.91 -64.42
CA THR A 328 -85.03 -27.82 -65.07
C THR A 328 -86.33 -27.92 -64.29
N ILE A 329 -86.29 -27.97 -62.95
CA ILE A 329 -87.49 -27.97 -62.11
C ILE A 329 -88.25 -26.65 -62.30
N LYS A 330 -87.60 -25.48 -62.25
CA LYS A 330 -88.27 -24.19 -62.55
C LYS A 330 -88.93 -24.17 -63.94
N LYS A 331 -88.30 -24.75 -64.96
CA LYS A 331 -88.93 -24.91 -66.28
C LYS A 331 -90.16 -25.81 -66.21
N MET A 332 -90.08 -26.93 -65.48
CA MET A 332 -91.23 -27.80 -65.25
C MET A 332 -92.32 -27.11 -64.41
N ASP A 333 -91.98 -26.29 -63.42
CA ASP A 333 -92.94 -25.51 -62.62
C ASP A 333 -93.66 -24.45 -63.47
N VAL A 334 -92.98 -23.83 -64.44
CA VAL A 334 -93.64 -22.97 -65.43
C VAL A 334 -94.62 -23.79 -66.28
N THR A 335 -94.23 -24.97 -66.75
CA THR A 335 -95.13 -25.87 -67.48
C THR A 335 -96.29 -26.38 -66.62
N ILE A 336 -96.07 -26.61 -65.32
CA ILE A 336 -97.10 -26.97 -64.36
C ILE A 336 -98.03 -25.79 -64.14
N SER A 337 -97.52 -24.58 -63.94
CA SER A 337 -98.32 -23.36 -63.81
C SER A 337 -99.20 -23.11 -65.04
N GLU A 338 -98.68 -23.33 -66.25
CA GLU A 338 -99.46 -23.30 -67.50
C GLU A 338 -100.56 -24.37 -67.55
N ARG A 339 -100.33 -25.54 -66.97
CA ARG A 339 -101.37 -26.58 -66.83
C ARG A 339 -102.34 -26.28 -65.70
N GLU A 340 -101.91 -25.64 -64.62
CA GLU A 340 -102.75 -25.23 -63.50
C GLU A 340 -103.70 -24.10 -63.88
N THR A 341 -103.29 -23.17 -64.75
CA THR A 341 -104.19 -22.17 -65.33
C THR A 341 -105.21 -22.81 -66.27
N GLN A 342 -104.82 -23.80 -67.08
CA GLN A 342 -105.77 -24.63 -67.83
C GLN A 342 -106.74 -25.40 -66.92
N ILE A 343 -106.27 -25.92 -65.79
CA ILE A 343 -107.11 -26.57 -64.77
C ILE A 343 -108.06 -25.55 -64.11
N TYR A 344 -107.62 -24.31 -63.87
CA TYR A 344 -108.45 -23.26 -63.31
C TYR A 344 -109.61 -22.88 -64.25
N ASP A 345 -109.33 -22.76 -65.55
CA ASP A 345 -110.36 -22.50 -66.57
C ASP A 345 -111.35 -23.67 -66.69
N LEU A 346 -110.86 -24.92 -66.59
CA LEU A 346 -111.71 -26.11 -66.51
C LEU A 346 -112.53 -26.15 -65.20
N LYS A 347 -111.97 -25.73 -64.06
CA LYS A 347 -112.69 -25.60 -62.78
C LYS A 347 -113.81 -24.54 -62.85
N LYS A 348 -113.58 -23.43 -63.55
CA LYS A 348 -114.59 -22.39 -63.78
C LYS A 348 -115.73 -22.90 -64.68
N ALA A 349 -115.42 -23.74 -65.66
CA ALA A 349 -116.43 -24.46 -66.45
C ALA A 349 -117.20 -25.50 -65.59
N ILE A 350 -116.54 -26.19 -64.65
CA ILE A 350 -117.17 -27.12 -63.69
C ILE A 350 -118.12 -26.39 -62.73
N GLN A 351 -117.78 -25.20 -62.22
CA GLN A 351 -118.72 -24.41 -61.39
C GLN A 351 -120.00 -24.00 -62.13
N GLY A 352 -119.93 -23.82 -63.46
CA GLY A 352 -121.12 -23.65 -64.29
C GLY A 352 -121.97 -24.94 -64.36
N LEU A 353 -121.31 -26.10 -64.43
CA LEU A 353 -121.97 -27.42 -64.39
C LEU A 353 -122.53 -27.76 -62.99
N GLU A 354 -121.95 -27.25 -61.90
CA GLU A 354 -122.47 -27.42 -60.52
C GLU A 354 -123.77 -26.64 -60.26
N LYS A 355 -123.98 -25.49 -60.91
CA LYS A 355 -125.27 -24.78 -60.87
C LYS A 355 -126.37 -25.53 -61.61
N ASN A 356 -126.03 -26.21 -62.72
CA ASN A 356 -126.94 -27.12 -63.43
C ASN A 356 -127.16 -28.43 -62.66
N LYS A 357 -126.16 -28.89 -61.90
CA LYS A 357 -126.26 -30.03 -60.97
C LYS A 357 -127.26 -29.78 -59.85
N PHE A 358 -127.36 -28.57 -59.28
CA PHE A 358 -128.32 -28.29 -58.21
C PHE A 358 -129.80 -28.42 -58.64
N VAL A 359 -130.11 -27.99 -59.88
CA VAL A 359 -131.46 -28.14 -60.47
C VAL A 359 -131.76 -29.61 -60.79
N LEU A 360 -130.74 -30.37 -61.18
CA LEU A 360 -130.84 -31.82 -61.41
C LEU A 360 -130.86 -32.63 -60.10
N ASP A 361 -130.18 -32.19 -59.03
CA ASP A 361 -130.15 -32.85 -57.71
C ASP A 361 -131.51 -32.73 -56.99
N TYR A 362 -132.28 -31.67 -57.23
CA TYR A 362 -133.67 -31.56 -56.77
C TYR A 362 -134.60 -32.57 -57.50
N SER A 363 -134.36 -32.79 -58.80
CA SER A 363 -135.06 -33.81 -59.59
C SER A 363 -134.65 -35.24 -59.20
N ILE A 364 -133.38 -35.45 -58.87
CA ILE A 364 -132.82 -36.73 -58.39
C ILE A 364 -133.34 -37.07 -56.99
N LYS A 365 -133.52 -36.10 -56.09
CA LYS A 365 -134.10 -36.32 -54.74
C LYS A 365 -135.55 -36.84 -54.78
N GLN A 366 -136.37 -36.41 -55.74
CA GLN A 366 -137.72 -36.95 -55.93
C GLN A 366 -137.75 -38.33 -56.60
N GLN A 367 -136.75 -38.68 -57.40
CA GLN A 367 -136.62 -40.03 -57.96
C GLN A 367 -136.02 -41.03 -56.96
N ASN A 368 -135.14 -40.60 -56.04
CA ASN A 368 -134.52 -41.48 -55.03
C ASN A 368 -135.49 -42.01 -53.95
N LEU A 369 -136.57 -41.28 -53.63
CA LEU A 369 -137.66 -41.77 -52.74
C LEU A 369 -138.52 -42.90 -53.34
N LYS A 370 -138.34 -43.21 -54.64
CA LYS A 370 -138.94 -44.37 -55.34
C LYS A 370 -137.93 -45.49 -55.64
N ILE A 371 -136.64 -45.26 -55.35
CA ILE A 371 -135.54 -46.18 -55.67
C ILE A 371 -135.20 -47.07 -54.47
N GLU A 372 -135.38 -46.62 -53.22
CA GLU A 372 -134.99 -47.37 -52.01
C GLU A 372 -135.65 -48.77 -51.81
N PRO A 373 -136.98 -48.98 -52.04
CA PRO A 373 -137.54 -50.34 -52.05
C PRO A 373 -137.17 -51.16 -53.29
N ARG A 374 -136.77 -50.49 -54.39
CA ARG A 374 -136.24 -51.14 -55.59
C ARG A 374 -134.78 -51.56 -55.40
N GLU A 375 -133.96 -50.86 -54.63
CA GLU A 375 -132.57 -51.23 -54.34
C GLU A 375 -132.45 -52.45 -53.42
N LYS A 376 -133.39 -52.64 -52.47
CA LYS A 376 -133.48 -53.88 -51.67
C LYS A 376 -133.95 -55.09 -52.48
N HIS A 377 -134.90 -54.90 -53.40
CA HIS A 377 -135.32 -55.96 -54.32
C HIS A 377 -134.24 -56.25 -55.39
N ILE A 378 -133.52 -55.22 -55.85
CA ILE A 378 -132.35 -55.35 -56.73
C ILE A 378 -131.18 -56.03 -56.01
N ALA A 379 -131.02 -55.92 -54.69
CA ALA A 379 -130.01 -56.66 -53.94
C ALA A 379 -130.32 -58.17 -53.88
N MET A 380 -131.57 -58.55 -53.64
CA MET A 380 -132.00 -59.96 -53.73
C MET A 380 -131.94 -60.49 -55.17
N MET A 381 -132.43 -59.70 -56.14
CA MET A 381 -132.27 -60.05 -57.56
C MET A 381 -130.81 -60.05 -57.99
N LYS A 382 -129.88 -59.34 -57.35
CA LYS A 382 -128.44 -59.41 -57.65
C LYS A 382 -127.80 -60.69 -57.17
N GLU A 383 -128.34 -61.31 -56.12
CA GLU A 383 -127.88 -62.60 -55.60
C GLU A 383 -128.47 -63.76 -56.44
N GLU A 384 -129.73 -63.66 -56.86
CA GLU A 384 -130.32 -64.53 -57.91
C GLU A 384 -129.69 -64.29 -59.30
N VAL A 385 -129.29 -63.06 -59.64
CA VAL A 385 -128.55 -62.73 -60.87
C VAL A 385 -127.12 -63.22 -60.79
N LEU A 386 -126.51 -63.42 -59.61
CA LEU A 386 -125.20 -64.06 -59.52
C LEU A 386 -125.26 -65.58 -59.77
N GLU A 387 -126.36 -66.24 -59.40
CA GLU A 387 -126.63 -67.62 -59.82
C GLU A 387 -127.05 -67.71 -61.30
N LEU A 388 -127.91 -66.81 -61.77
CA LEU A 388 -128.29 -66.71 -63.18
C LEU A 388 -127.15 -66.19 -64.07
N ASP A 389 -126.17 -65.45 -63.56
CA ASP A 389 -124.94 -65.03 -64.25
C ASP A 389 -123.96 -66.20 -64.32
N GLY A 390 -123.93 -67.08 -63.32
CA GLY A 390 -123.25 -68.37 -63.40
C GLY A 390 -123.89 -69.29 -64.45
N ASP A 391 -125.22 -69.29 -64.55
CA ASP A 391 -125.95 -69.98 -65.63
C ASP A 391 -125.83 -69.26 -66.97
N LEU A 392 -125.79 -67.93 -67.02
CA LEU A 392 -125.56 -67.14 -68.22
C LEU A 392 -124.12 -67.28 -68.70
N GLU A 393 -123.11 -67.45 -67.85
CA GLU A 393 -121.74 -67.76 -68.29
C GLU A 393 -121.65 -69.18 -68.87
N ARG A 394 -122.41 -70.14 -68.33
CA ARG A 394 -122.58 -71.47 -68.95
C ARG A 394 -123.30 -71.36 -70.29
N PHE A 395 -124.44 -70.67 -70.34
CA PHE A 395 -125.18 -70.41 -71.57
C PHE A 395 -124.46 -69.45 -72.52
N HIS A 396 -123.51 -68.61 -72.11
CA HIS A 396 -122.69 -67.76 -72.98
C HIS A 396 -121.49 -68.51 -73.52
N LYS A 397 -121.01 -69.55 -72.83
CA LYS A 397 -120.12 -70.55 -73.44
C LYS A 397 -120.87 -71.41 -74.45
N GLU A 398 -122.04 -71.94 -74.11
CA GLU A 398 -122.84 -72.75 -75.05
C GLU A 398 -123.43 -71.89 -76.20
N ASN A 399 -123.90 -70.66 -75.93
CA ASN A 399 -124.31 -69.71 -76.96
C ASN A 399 -123.12 -69.10 -77.69
N GLY A 400 -121.93 -69.05 -77.09
CA GLY A 400 -120.69 -68.67 -77.76
C GLY A 400 -120.28 -69.75 -78.76
N GLU A 401 -120.35 -71.01 -78.36
CA GLU A 401 -120.13 -72.16 -79.23
C GLU A 401 -121.20 -72.24 -80.34
N LEU A 402 -122.48 -72.02 -80.01
CA LEU A 402 -123.56 -71.91 -81.00
C LEU A 402 -123.45 -70.62 -81.85
N ALA A 403 -122.93 -69.51 -81.32
CA ALA A 403 -122.70 -68.28 -82.08
C ALA A 403 -121.52 -68.44 -83.05
N ASP A 404 -120.46 -69.13 -82.64
CA ASP A 404 -119.35 -69.53 -83.50
C ASP A 404 -119.82 -70.53 -84.56
N GLU A 405 -120.75 -71.43 -84.22
CA GLU A 405 -121.38 -72.35 -85.19
C GLU A 405 -122.34 -71.62 -86.14
N ILE A 406 -123.10 -70.62 -85.65
CA ILE A 406 -123.93 -69.72 -86.45
C ILE A 406 -123.07 -68.81 -87.33
N GLU A 407 -121.92 -68.34 -86.85
CA GLU A 407 -121.00 -67.50 -87.60
C GLU A 407 -120.24 -68.32 -88.65
N ALA A 408 -119.88 -69.56 -88.34
CA ALA A 408 -119.40 -70.54 -89.31
C ALA A 408 -120.47 -70.86 -90.38
N LEU A 409 -121.73 -71.01 -90.00
CA LEU A 409 -122.83 -71.21 -90.95
C LEU A 409 -123.14 -69.93 -91.75
N LYS A 410 -123.06 -68.73 -91.17
CA LYS A 410 -123.24 -67.43 -91.84
C LYS A 410 -122.09 -67.13 -92.80
N THR A 411 -120.85 -67.42 -92.45
CA THR A 411 -119.70 -67.30 -93.35
C THR A 411 -119.80 -68.31 -94.49
N ARG A 412 -120.28 -69.53 -94.22
CA ARG A 412 -120.60 -70.52 -95.27
C ARG A 412 -121.77 -70.07 -96.17
N LEU A 413 -122.80 -69.43 -95.60
CA LEU A 413 -123.94 -68.87 -96.34
C LEU A 413 -123.52 -67.66 -97.18
N SER A 414 -122.71 -66.75 -96.63
CA SER A 414 -122.11 -65.60 -97.31
C SER A 414 -121.19 -66.04 -98.45
N GLY A 415 -120.37 -67.07 -98.23
CA GLY A 415 -119.57 -67.70 -99.27
C GLY A 415 -120.46 -68.26 -100.39
N LYS A 416 -121.51 -69.02 -100.06
CA LYS A 416 -122.47 -69.51 -101.06
C LYS A 416 -123.24 -68.38 -101.76
N GLN A 417 -123.57 -67.29 -101.07
CA GLN A 417 -124.21 -66.11 -101.65
C GLN A 417 -123.28 -65.37 -102.61
N LYS A 418 -121.99 -65.22 -102.30
CA LYS A 418 -120.98 -64.65 -103.20
C LYS A 418 -120.75 -65.52 -104.44
N VAL A 419 -120.66 -66.84 -104.28
CA VAL A 419 -120.59 -67.78 -105.41
C VAL A 419 -121.86 -67.70 -106.27
N ASN A 420 -123.04 -67.53 -105.65
CA ASN A 420 -124.30 -67.36 -106.38
C ASN A 420 -124.37 -66.00 -107.11
N ALA A 421 -123.83 -64.93 -106.51
CA ALA A 421 -123.70 -63.63 -107.17
C ALA A 421 -122.75 -63.70 -108.38
N LEU A 422 -121.62 -64.39 -108.26
CA LEU A 422 -120.69 -64.66 -109.38
C LEU A 422 -121.34 -65.52 -110.47
N LYS A 423 -122.10 -66.55 -110.10
CA LYS A 423 -122.90 -67.35 -111.05
C LYS A 423 -123.98 -66.52 -111.75
N ARG A 424 -124.67 -65.62 -111.04
CA ARG A 424 -125.64 -64.68 -111.62
C ARG A 424 -124.97 -63.66 -112.55
N GLN A 425 -123.75 -63.21 -112.25
CA GLN A 425 -122.98 -62.32 -113.11
C GLN A 425 -122.49 -63.05 -114.38
N ARG A 426 -122.02 -64.30 -114.26
CA ARG A 426 -121.71 -65.17 -115.42
C ARG A 426 -122.94 -65.42 -116.29
N LEU A 427 -124.09 -65.67 -115.68
CA LEU A 427 -125.36 -65.85 -116.40
C LEU A 427 -125.75 -64.59 -117.19
N ARG A 428 -125.53 -63.39 -116.63
CA ARG A 428 -125.74 -62.12 -117.35
C ARG A 428 -124.79 -61.97 -118.55
N ARG A 429 -123.50 -62.31 -118.38
CA ARG A 429 -122.52 -62.31 -119.49
C ARG A 429 -122.91 -63.29 -120.61
N TYR A 430 -123.28 -64.53 -120.27
CA TYR A 430 -123.77 -65.50 -121.26
C TYR A 430 -125.07 -65.04 -121.95
N GLN A 431 -125.95 -64.34 -121.25
CA GLN A 431 -127.15 -63.73 -121.83
C GLN A 431 -126.83 -62.54 -122.76
N GLU A 432 -125.79 -61.77 -122.46
CA GLU A 432 -125.26 -60.73 -123.35
C GLU A 432 -124.63 -61.37 -124.59
N ASP A 433 -123.73 -62.34 -124.44
CA ASP A 433 -123.11 -63.10 -125.53
C ASP A 433 -124.15 -63.77 -126.44
N LEU A 434 -125.19 -64.39 -125.87
CA LEU A 434 -126.32 -64.95 -126.62
C LEU A 434 -127.13 -63.89 -127.36
N ARG A 435 -127.30 -62.68 -126.82
CA ARG A 435 -127.97 -61.58 -127.56
C ARG A 435 -127.11 -61.09 -128.72
N THR A 436 -125.79 -61.02 -128.57
CA THR A 436 -124.87 -60.58 -129.63
C THR A 436 -124.76 -61.61 -130.74
N ILE A 437 -124.65 -62.90 -130.39
CA ILE A 437 -124.66 -64.03 -131.35
C ILE A 437 -126.01 -64.10 -132.06
N LYS A 438 -127.13 -63.91 -131.34
CA LYS A 438 -128.47 -63.89 -131.95
C LYS A 438 -128.63 -62.74 -132.95
N LYS A 439 -128.13 -61.53 -132.64
CA LYS A 439 -128.09 -60.40 -133.60
C LYS A 439 -127.20 -60.70 -134.81
N GLY A 440 -126.03 -61.30 -134.60
CA GLY A 440 -125.13 -61.71 -135.68
C GLY A 440 -125.74 -62.78 -136.60
N LEU A 441 -126.40 -63.79 -136.02
CA LEU A 441 -127.16 -64.80 -136.75
C LEU A 441 -128.33 -64.19 -137.52
N GLN A 442 -129.02 -63.19 -136.96
CA GLN A 442 -130.11 -62.49 -137.63
C GLN A 442 -129.63 -61.75 -138.91
N ILE A 443 -128.41 -61.17 -138.86
CA ILE A 443 -127.74 -60.57 -140.02
C ILE A 443 -127.33 -61.64 -141.06
N VAL A 444 -126.85 -62.81 -140.61
CA VAL A 444 -126.46 -63.91 -141.52
C VAL A 444 -127.67 -64.58 -142.18
N VAL A 445 -128.80 -64.67 -141.47
CA VAL A 445 -130.06 -65.22 -142.02
C VAL A 445 -130.62 -64.33 -143.14
N GLU A 446 -130.43 -63.01 -143.11
CA GLU A 446 -130.80 -62.11 -144.22
C GLU A 446 -129.93 -62.31 -145.48
N LEU A 447 -128.74 -62.91 -145.35
CA LEU A 447 -127.75 -63.08 -146.44
C LEU A 447 -127.83 -64.42 -147.18
N VAL A 448 -128.82 -65.27 -146.88
CA VAL A 448 -128.93 -66.66 -147.40
C VAL A 448 -128.94 -66.75 -148.92
N GLN A 449 -129.34 -65.71 -149.65
CA GLN A 449 -129.42 -65.74 -151.12
C GLN A 449 -128.08 -65.50 -151.85
N HIS A 450 -126.99 -65.16 -151.14
CA HIS A 450 -125.73 -64.76 -151.79
C HIS A 450 -124.52 -65.56 -151.27
N PRO A 451 -124.19 -66.71 -151.88
CA PRO A 451 -123.23 -67.69 -151.32
C PRO A 451 -121.81 -67.16 -151.10
N GLN A 452 -121.29 -66.24 -151.92
CA GLN A 452 -119.94 -65.69 -151.70
C GLN A 452 -119.90 -64.72 -150.51
N LYS A 453 -120.89 -63.83 -150.38
CA LYS A 453 -120.97 -62.86 -149.28
C LYS A 453 -121.36 -63.55 -147.97
N LEU A 454 -122.21 -64.58 -148.06
CA LEU A 454 -122.55 -65.43 -146.94
C LEU A 454 -121.31 -66.15 -146.40
N LYS A 455 -120.44 -66.68 -147.28
CA LYS A 455 -119.20 -67.34 -146.84
C LYS A 455 -118.29 -66.37 -146.07
N ILE A 456 -118.11 -65.14 -146.57
CA ILE A 456 -117.27 -64.13 -145.90
C ILE A 456 -117.91 -63.69 -144.57
N ALA A 457 -119.21 -63.43 -144.55
CA ALA A 457 -119.91 -63.07 -143.33
C ALA A 457 -119.90 -64.20 -142.29
N ILE A 458 -120.00 -65.47 -142.73
CA ILE A 458 -119.85 -66.64 -141.87
C ILE A 458 -118.38 -66.84 -141.45
N GLU A 459 -117.40 -66.59 -142.31
CA GLU A 459 -115.97 -66.66 -141.98
C GLU A 459 -115.62 -65.59 -140.92
N GLU A 460 -116.11 -64.35 -141.05
CA GLU A 460 -115.92 -63.29 -140.03
C GLU A 460 -116.64 -63.61 -138.71
N LEU A 461 -117.83 -64.21 -138.77
CA LEU A 461 -118.57 -64.60 -137.56
C LEU A 461 -117.93 -65.81 -136.88
N CYS A 462 -117.43 -66.78 -137.66
CA CYS A 462 -116.63 -67.89 -137.15
C CYS A 462 -115.27 -67.41 -136.63
N GLU A 463 -114.59 -66.43 -137.23
CA GLU A 463 -113.31 -65.94 -136.68
C GLU A 463 -113.49 -65.18 -135.36
N ARG A 464 -114.58 -64.42 -135.21
CA ARG A 464 -114.88 -63.72 -133.96
C ARG A 464 -115.40 -64.62 -132.84
N TYR A 465 -116.06 -65.73 -133.16
CA TYR A 465 -116.74 -66.56 -132.13
C TYR A 465 -116.26 -68.03 -132.05
N ALA A 466 -115.46 -68.53 -132.99
CA ALA A 466 -114.94 -69.90 -133.01
C ALA A 466 -113.52 -70.05 -132.42
N LYS A 467 -113.00 -69.05 -131.70
CA LYS A 467 -111.89 -69.28 -130.77
C LYS A 467 -112.40 -69.77 -129.42
N VAL A 468 -112.84 -71.03 -129.43
CA VAL A 468 -112.86 -71.91 -128.26
C VAL A 468 -111.83 -73.01 -128.54
N LYS A 469 -110.74 -73.02 -127.78
CA LYS A 469 -109.97 -74.24 -127.47
C LYS A 469 -109.22 -74.08 -126.15
N GLU A 470 -109.95 -74.46 -125.10
CA GLU A 470 -109.58 -75.31 -123.97
C GLU A 470 -108.20 -75.18 -123.28
N SER A 471 -108.33 -74.80 -122.00
CA SER A 471 -107.63 -75.37 -120.83
C SER A 471 -106.14 -75.06 -120.66
N LYS A 472 -105.84 -74.15 -119.72
CA LYS A 472 -105.17 -74.48 -118.45
C LYS A 472 -105.02 -73.21 -117.61
N GLN A 473 -105.25 -73.37 -116.30
CA GLN A 473 -105.18 -72.37 -115.24
C GLN A 473 -106.38 -71.42 -115.10
N GLN A 474 -107.56 -72.04 -114.96
CA GLN A 474 -108.59 -71.58 -114.01
C GLN A 474 -108.04 -71.63 -112.56
N VAL A 475 -107.11 -70.73 -112.24
CA VAL A 475 -106.70 -70.41 -110.87
C VAL A 475 -106.25 -68.95 -110.80
N ASN A 476 -105.65 -68.38 -111.85
CA ASN A 476 -104.66 -67.32 -111.63
C ASN A 476 -105.10 -65.84 -111.76
N MET A 477 -106.40 -65.54 -111.88
CA MET A 477 -106.88 -64.14 -111.82
C MET A 477 -107.92 -63.90 -110.72
N GLU A 478 -108.63 -64.95 -110.27
CA GLU A 478 -109.42 -64.88 -109.03
C GLU A 478 -108.55 -65.20 -107.80
N VAL A 479 -107.57 -66.12 -107.89
CA VAL A 479 -106.65 -66.35 -106.75
C VAL A 479 -105.71 -65.18 -106.52
N GLN A 480 -105.25 -64.40 -107.49
CA GLN A 480 -104.45 -63.20 -107.17
C GLN A 480 -105.29 -62.06 -106.57
N SER A 481 -106.56 -61.92 -106.95
CA SER A 481 -107.51 -60.96 -106.37
C SER A 481 -107.96 -61.38 -104.97
N GLU A 482 -108.25 -62.67 -104.76
CA GLU A 482 -108.57 -63.20 -103.42
C GLU A 482 -107.33 -63.37 -102.54
N HIS A 483 -106.14 -63.70 -103.04
CA HIS A 483 -104.92 -63.69 -102.22
C HIS A 483 -104.53 -62.27 -101.83
N THR A 484 -104.77 -61.24 -102.65
CA THR A 484 -104.50 -59.86 -102.23
C THR A 484 -105.54 -59.36 -101.24
N GLN A 485 -106.81 -59.77 -101.36
CA GLN A 485 -107.84 -59.48 -100.36
C GLN A 485 -107.72 -60.33 -99.08
N GLN A 486 -107.34 -61.60 -99.18
CA GLN A 486 -107.07 -62.50 -98.05
C GLN A 486 -105.73 -62.19 -97.40
N GLU A 487 -104.67 -61.80 -98.12
CA GLU A 487 -103.46 -61.25 -97.51
C GLU A 487 -103.76 -59.91 -96.84
N ALA A 488 -104.58 -59.04 -97.42
CA ALA A 488 -104.98 -57.81 -96.73
C ALA A 488 -105.78 -58.11 -95.45
N HIS A 489 -106.67 -59.11 -95.47
CA HIS A 489 -107.47 -59.51 -94.32
C HIS A 489 -106.66 -60.29 -93.26
N LEU A 490 -105.83 -61.27 -93.65
CA LEU A 490 -104.90 -62.00 -92.77
C LEU A 490 -103.78 -61.11 -92.24
N LYS A 491 -103.21 -60.21 -93.04
CA LYS A 491 -102.26 -59.20 -92.54
C LYS A 491 -102.96 -58.24 -91.58
N LYS A 492 -104.28 -58.04 -91.66
CA LYS A 492 -105.05 -57.22 -90.71
C LYS A 492 -105.36 -58.01 -89.43
N THR A 493 -105.89 -59.23 -89.52
CA THR A 493 -106.22 -60.08 -88.36
C THR A 493 -104.98 -60.59 -87.62
N VAL A 494 -103.89 -60.96 -88.30
CA VAL A 494 -102.63 -61.33 -87.65
C VAL A 494 -101.96 -60.11 -87.00
N ARG A 495 -102.10 -58.91 -87.58
CA ARG A 495 -101.68 -57.66 -86.90
C ARG A 495 -102.51 -57.40 -85.66
N ASP A 496 -103.81 -57.63 -85.72
CA ASP A 496 -104.74 -57.40 -84.60
C ASP A 496 -104.56 -58.45 -83.49
N LEU A 497 -104.32 -59.72 -83.83
CA LEU A 497 -104.06 -60.81 -82.87
C LEU A 497 -102.65 -60.75 -82.28
N LYS A 498 -101.61 -60.42 -83.05
CA LYS A 498 -100.26 -60.15 -82.48
C LYS A 498 -100.26 -58.95 -81.55
N LYS A 499 -101.08 -57.92 -81.83
CA LYS A 499 -101.28 -56.79 -80.92
C LYS A 499 -101.96 -57.22 -79.62
N LYS A 500 -103.03 -58.02 -79.68
CA LYS A 500 -103.74 -58.54 -78.49
C LYS A 500 -102.87 -59.46 -77.61
N LEU A 501 -102.12 -60.39 -78.21
CA LEU A 501 -101.29 -61.34 -77.46
C LEU A 501 -100.08 -60.66 -76.78
N LYS A 502 -99.44 -59.67 -77.44
CA LYS A 502 -98.37 -58.87 -76.83
C LYS A 502 -98.88 -58.02 -75.66
N SER A 503 -100.07 -57.40 -75.80
CA SER A 503 -100.63 -56.58 -74.73
C SER A 503 -100.99 -57.39 -73.48
N GLU A 504 -101.48 -58.62 -73.62
CA GLU A 504 -101.85 -59.45 -72.47
C GLU A 504 -100.65 -60.06 -71.74
N GLY A 505 -99.60 -60.48 -72.47
CA GLY A 505 -98.39 -61.04 -71.86
C GLY A 505 -97.58 -60.01 -71.05
N GLU A 506 -97.49 -58.78 -71.53
CA GLU A 506 -96.78 -57.68 -70.85
C GLU A 506 -97.50 -57.22 -69.58
N ALA A 507 -98.85 -57.22 -69.58
CA ALA A 507 -99.65 -56.92 -68.41
C ALA A 507 -99.48 -57.97 -67.30
N ARG A 508 -99.44 -59.26 -67.66
CA ARG A 508 -99.30 -60.37 -66.69
C ARG A 508 -97.92 -60.39 -66.03
N ARG A 509 -96.83 -60.15 -66.79
CA ARG A 509 -95.45 -60.08 -66.23
C ARG A 509 -95.25 -58.92 -65.27
N LYS A 510 -95.79 -57.72 -65.58
CA LYS A 510 -95.69 -56.55 -64.68
C LYS A 510 -96.37 -56.80 -63.34
N LYS A 511 -97.51 -57.48 -63.33
CA LYS A 511 -98.26 -57.77 -62.10
C LYS A 511 -97.52 -58.73 -61.18
N ILE A 512 -96.93 -59.79 -61.73
CA ILE A 512 -96.16 -60.79 -60.94
C ILE A 512 -94.90 -60.16 -60.32
N LEU A 513 -94.17 -59.32 -61.06
CA LEU A 513 -92.98 -58.64 -60.55
C LEU A 513 -93.27 -57.61 -59.45
N SER A 514 -94.44 -56.96 -59.50
CA SER A 514 -94.89 -56.04 -58.45
C SER A 514 -95.13 -56.78 -57.13
N VAL A 515 -95.91 -57.86 -57.18
CA VAL A 515 -96.28 -58.65 -56.00
C VAL A 515 -95.06 -59.33 -55.36
N MET A 516 -94.09 -59.79 -56.17
CA MET A 516 -92.85 -60.37 -55.63
C MET A 516 -92.01 -59.34 -54.85
N LYS A 517 -91.97 -58.07 -55.29
CA LYS A 517 -91.21 -57.01 -54.60
C LYS A 517 -91.83 -56.62 -53.26
N GLU A 518 -93.16 -56.54 -53.19
CA GLU A 518 -93.88 -56.29 -51.93
C GLU A 518 -93.71 -57.44 -50.93
N ASN A 519 -93.79 -58.68 -51.40
CA ASN A 519 -93.58 -59.84 -50.50
C ASN A 519 -92.16 -59.88 -49.93
N ILE A 520 -91.14 -59.45 -50.68
CA ILE A 520 -89.75 -59.39 -50.20
C ILE A 520 -89.56 -58.27 -49.16
N SER A 521 -90.21 -57.11 -49.32
CA SER A 521 -90.11 -56.03 -48.31
C SER A 521 -90.80 -56.43 -47.01
N LEU A 522 -91.99 -57.03 -47.09
CA LEU A 522 -92.74 -57.52 -45.94
C LEU A 522 -91.99 -58.63 -45.18
N LEU A 523 -91.31 -59.53 -45.88
CA LEU A 523 -90.48 -60.55 -45.23
C LEU A 523 -89.28 -59.97 -44.47
N LYS A 524 -88.69 -58.88 -44.98
CA LYS A 524 -87.59 -58.19 -44.27
C LYS A 524 -88.10 -57.47 -43.02
N GLU A 525 -89.24 -56.80 -43.10
CA GLU A 525 -89.87 -56.14 -41.94
C GLU A 525 -90.30 -57.14 -40.87
N ILE A 526 -90.87 -58.29 -41.26
CA ILE A 526 -91.19 -59.37 -40.32
C ILE A 526 -89.93 -59.91 -39.65
N LYS A 527 -88.82 -60.04 -40.38
CA LYS A 527 -87.56 -60.53 -39.79
C LYS A 527 -86.98 -59.54 -38.78
N THR A 528 -86.96 -58.24 -39.10
CA THR A 528 -86.50 -57.21 -38.16
C THR A 528 -87.39 -57.11 -36.92
N MET A 529 -88.71 -57.30 -37.08
CA MET A 529 -89.65 -57.33 -35.96
C MET A 529 -89.47 -58.58 -35.09
N ARG A 530 -89.13 -59.73 -35.68
CA ARG A 530 -88.82 -60.97 -34.94
C ARG A 530 -87.51 -60.87 -34.18
N ASP A 531 -86.45 -60.35 -34.79
CA ASP A 531 -85.15 -60.19 -34.12
C ASP A 531 -85.25 -59.18 -32.94
N GLY A 532 -86.09 -58.15 -33.10
CA GLY A 532 -86.44 -57.23 -32.02
C GLY A 532 -87.23 -57.89 -30.89
N LEU A 533 -88.22 -58.73 -31.21
CA LEU A 533 -89.01 -59.48 -30.23
C LEU A 533 -88.18 -60.51 -29.46
N THR A 534 -87.26 -61.21 -30.13
CA THR A 534 -86.37 -62.18 -29.45
C THR A 534 -85.39 -61.49 -28.52
N ASN A 535 -84.88 -60.31 -28.90
CA ASN A 535 -83.97 -59.54 -28.04
C ASN A 535 -84.68 -58.92 -26.84
N LEU A 536 -85.94 -58.48 -27.01
CA LEU A 536 -86.76 -58.02 -25.87
C LEU A 536 -87.16 -59.19 -24.96
N GLN A 537 -87.50 -60.37 -25.49
CA GLN A 537 -87.82 -61.53 -24.66
C GLN A 537 -86.62 -62.07 -23.88
N THR A 538 -85.39 -62.02 -24.43
CA THR A 538 -84.19 -62.45 -23.69
C THR A 538 -83.76 -61.45 -22.62
N SER A 539 -84.03 -60.17 -22.80
CA SER A 539 -83.68 -59.13 -21.81
C SER A 539 -84.71 -58.98 -20.68
N LEU A 540 -85.99 -59.32 -20.89
CA LEU A 540 -87.05 -59.10 -19.88
C LEU A 540 -87.26 -60.20 -18.83
N LEU A 541 -86.76 -61.42 -19.01
CA LEU A 541 -86.96 -62.50 -18.01
C LEU A 541 -85.67 -63.13 -17.46
N GLN A 542 -84.52 -62.66 -17.96
CA GLN A 542 -83.30 -62.65 -17.14
C GLN A 542 -83.48 -61.74 -15.89
N GLU A 543 -84.56 -60.96 -15.79
CA GLU A 543 -84.99 -60.22 -14.60
C GLU A 543 -86.00 -60.96 -13.69
N GLU A 544 -86.61 -62.11 -14.07
CA GLU A 544 -87.56 -62.88 -13.21
C GLU A 544 -86.98 -64.20 -12.63
N GLN A 545 -85.69 -64.47 -12.82
CA GLN A 545 -84.97 -65.57 -12.14
C GLN A 545 -84.06 -65.11 -10.99
N GLN A 546 -84.40 -64.00 -10.30
CA GLN A 546 -83.78 -63.57 -9.03
C GLN A 546 -84.81 -63.11 -8.00
#